data_AF-W7DAV4-F1
#
_entry.id   AF-W7DAV4-F1
#
_cell.length_a   1.000
_cell.length_b   1.000
_cell.length_c   1.000
_cell.angle_alpha   90.00
_cell.angle_beta   90.00
_cell.angle_gamma   90.00
#
_symmetry.space_group_name_H-M   'P 1'
#
loop_
_entity.id
_entity.type
_entity.pdbx_description
1 polymer ?
#
loop_
_entity_poly.entity_id
_entity_poly.type
_entity_poly.pdbx_seq_one_letter_code
_entity_poly.pdbx_strand_id
1 'polypeptide(L)'
;KILKHAFAAELPNVDRGCNDFGFFRAPNLENVVFENIRETFDYANLMSWSQVYSDKHDRPQLHVVEKPDNVAKATKQKWFADLIQLTNIQGRKGQYGRNNALFTLGLACYSSAMSYEEAFDLLDEFNTNLQQSVTLREMEKTLKSAYSGKYQGANLEFIQGILETYDSGNEMEHSTSFIFSNPGVRVFRKHRKSRESRTYSHFAEWEADLEAYIQNNLLHGQTFLEKSQRELSEETQIPLATLKKLLKQSKRIISKVEGKGRFAATLISTNAIVVEQAIRHALTKKQDQKDKYLAFLGTFSEAAEFIGAKLTSTPTTSGAKSAILKGLPVGDSMGHEVWNLLENTYRTRRQADVSASDTG
;
A
#
# COMPACT_ATOMS: atom_id res chain seq x y z
N LYS A 1 -4.45 18.76 31.52
CA LYS A 1 -3.88 19.03 32.88
C LYS A 1 -4.73 19.98 33.73
N ILE A 2 -5.66 20.77 33.16
CA ILE A 2 -6.27 21.92 33.85
C ILE A 2 -7.72 21.67 34.29
N LEU A 3 -8.46 20.84 33.57
CA LEU A 3 -9.88 20.55 33.84
C LEU A 3 -10.14 20.10 35.29
N LYS A 4 -9.40 19.10 35.80
CA LYS A 4 -9.60 18.60 37.17
C LYS A 4 -9.35 19.65 38.25
N HIS A 5 -8.41 20.58 38.03
CA HIS A 5 -8.14 21.65 38.99
C HIS A 5 -9.22 22.73 38.93
N ALA A 6 -9.71 23.06 37.74
CA ALA A 6 -10.82 23.98 37.57
C ALA A 6 -12.11 23.43 38.20
N PHE A 7 -12.43 22.15 37.92
CA PHE A 7 -13.59 21.50 38.56
C PHE A 7 -13.44 21.38 40.07
N ALA A 8 -12.24 21.12 40.59
CA ALA A 8 -12.02 21.04 42.03
C ALA A 8 -12.07 22.39 42.76
N ALA A 9 -12.23 23.51 42.05
CA ALA A 9 -12.50 24.82 42.64
C ALA A 9 -14.01 25.01 42.88
N GLU A 10 -14.85 24.49 41.99
CA GLU A 10 -16.31 24.68 42.02
C GLU A 10 -17.07 23.48 42.64
N LEU A 11 -16.52 22.26 42.52
CA LEU A 11 -17.17 21.03 42.96
C LEU A 11 -16.46 20.41 44.17
N PRO A 12 -17.19 20.08 45.26
CA PRO A 12 -16.63 19.31 46.35
C PRO A 12 -16.36 17.86 45.90
N ASN A 13 -15.23 17.29 46.30
CA ASN A 13 -14.82 15.89 46.06
C ASN A 13 -14.30 15.52 44.65
N VAL A 14 -13.70 16.46 43.92
CA VAL A 14 -12.98 16.15 42.68
C VAL A 14 -11.63 15.50 42.97
N ASP A 15 -11.38 14.31 42.41
CA ASP A 15 -10.10 13.61 42.52
C ASP A 15 -8.99 14.34 41.74
N ARG A 16 -8.20 15.14 42.47
CA ARG A 16 -7.04 15.86 41.94
C ARG A 16 -5.85 14.95 41.64
N GLY A 17 -5.80 13.76 42.27
CA GLY A 17 -4.74 12.77 42.11
C GLY A 17 -4.89 11.89 40.87
N CYS A 18 -6.05 11.96 40.22
CA CYS A 18 -6.31 11.25 38.98
C CYS A 18 -5.30 11.64 37.89
N ASN A 19 -4.79 10.62 37.18
CA ASN A 19 -3.76 10.78 36.16
C ASN A 19 -4.32 11.47 34.89
N ASP A 20 -3.58 12.45 34.33
CA ASP A 20 -3.97 13.16 33.10
C ASP A 20 -3.60 12.40 31.82
N PHE A 21 -2.88 11.28 31.92
CA PHE A 21 -2.34 10.53 30.76
C PHE A 21 -3.34 9.54 30.11
N GLY A 22 -4.65 9.68 30.36
CA GLY A 22 -5.67 8.91 29.64
C GLY A 22 -5.88 7.47 30.12
N PHE A 23 -5.38 7.12 31.31
CA PHE A 23 -5.68 5.86 31.97
C PHE A 23 -6.48 6.14 33.23
N PHE A 24 -7.75 5.78 33.19
CA PHE A 24 -8.68 5.93 34.30
C PHE A 24 -9.12 4.54 34.73
N ARG A 25 -9.42 4.38 36.03
CA ARG A 25 -10.15 3.19 36.46
C ARG A 25 -11.52 3.25 35.80
N ALA A 26 -11.90 2.18 35.09
CA ALA A 26 -13.25 2.10 34.56
C ALA A 26 -14.23 2.18 35.75
N PRO A 27 -15.22 3.08 35.70
CA PRO A 27 -16.27 3.10 36.71
C PRO A 27 -17.01 1.75 36.66
N ASN A 28 -17.20 1.15 37.83
CA ASN A 28 -17.98 -0.08 38.02
C ASN A 28 -19.23 0.25 38.84
N LEU A 29 -20.29 -0.57 38.75
CA LEU A 29 -21.54 -0.38 39.50
C LEU A 29 -21.33 -0.31 41.02
N GLU A 30 -20.27 -0.92 41.55
CA GLU A 30 -19.90 -0.86 42.97
C GLU A 30 -19.20 0.45 43.37
N ASN A 31 -18.57 1.15 42.41
CA ASN A 31 -17.77 2.35 42.66
C ASN A 31 -18.49 3.65 42.26
N VAL A 32 -19.56 3.56 41.47
CA VAL A 32 -20.32 4.74 41.00
C VAL A 32 -21.44 5.03 42.01
N VAL A 33 -21.30 6.13 42.74
CA VAL A 33 -22.32 6.60 43.70
C VAL A 33 -23.48 7.31 42.99
N PHE A 34 -23.18 8.01 41.89
CA PHE A 34 -24.17 8.78 41.13
C PHE A 34 -23.72 8.92 39.67
N GLU A 35 -24.65 8.73 38.73
CA GLU A 35 -24.44 8.88 37.30
C GLU A 35 -25.55 9.76 36.72
N ASN A 36 -25.17 10.83 36.02
CA ASN A 36 -26.12 11.69 35.29
C ASN A 36 -25.83 11.65 33.79
N ILE A 37 -26.57 10.79 33.07
CA ILE A 37 -26.41 10.59 31.62
C ILE A 37 -27.06 11.75 30.82
N ARG A 38 -27.91 12.57 31.46
CA ARG A 38 -28.64 13.65 30.77
C ARG A 38 -27.84 14.93 30.63
N GLU A 39 -26.85 15.12 31.49
CA GLU A 39 -25.94 16.28 31.46
C GLU A 39 -24.68 15.91 30.69
N THR A 40 -24.80 15.82 29.37
CA THR A 40 -23.64 15.66 28.48
C THR A 40 -23.18 17.03 27.98
N PHE A 41 -21.86 17.18 27.88
CA PHE A 41 -21.25 18.36 27.29
C PHE A 41 -20.66 17.99 25.94
N ASP A 42 -20.82 18.87 24.95
CA ASP A 42 -20.08 18.74 23.72
C ASP A 42 -18.58 18.89 24.00
N TYR A 43 -17.80 17.90 23.55
CA TYR A 43 -16.37 17.84 23.78
C TYR A 43 -15.64 19.01 23.11
N ALA A 44 -16.11 19.48 21.95
CA ALA A 44 -15.50 20.62 21.28
C ALA A 44 -15.62 21.91 22.12
N ASN A 45 -16.79 22.14 22.70
CA ASN A 45 -17.03 23.26 23.61
C ASN A 45 -16.22 23.16 24.91
N LEU A 46 -16.09 21.95 25.46
CA LEU A 46 -15.24 21.72 26.64
C LEU A 46 -13.76 22.01 26.33
N MET A 47 -13.29 21.61 25.15
CA MET A 47 -11.93 21.86 24.69
C MET A 47 -11.67 23.36 24.55
N SER A 48 -12.55 24.10 23.86
CA SER A 48 -12.39 25.54 23.65
C SER A 48 -12.43 26.32 24.96
N TRP A 49 -13.35 25.98 25.87
CA TRP A 49 -13.38 26.53 27.22
C TRP A 49 -12.07 26.24 27.97
N SER A 50 -11.53 25.02 27.87
CA SER A 50 -10.30 24.65 28.58
C SER A 50 -9.07 25.41 28.10
N GLN A 51 -9.02 25.78 26.81
CA GLN A 51 -7.98 26.63 26.23
C GLN A 51 -8.08 28.05 26.82
N VAL A 52 -9.27 28.65 26.76
CA VAL A 52 -9.51 30.00 27.32
C VAL A 52 -9.23 30.06 28.82
N TYR A 53 -9.62 29.01 29.56
CA TYR A 53 -9.36 28.91 30.99
C TYR A 53 -7.85 28.75 31.28
N SER A 54 -7.13 27.95 30.47
CA SER A 54 -5.68 27.78 30.55
C SER A 54 -4.95 29.09 30.37
N ASP A 55 -5.30 29.84 29.33
CA ASP A 55 -4.64 31.11 28.97
C ASP A 55 -4.81 32.16 30.08
N LYS A 56 -5.94 32.14 30.80
CA LYS A 56 -6.22 33.06 31.92
C LYS A 56 -5.57 32.66 33.23
N HIS A 57 -5.33 31.37 33.46
CA HIS A 57 -4.83 30.81 34.73
C HIS A 57 -3.41 30.28 34.63
N ASP A 58 -2.63 30.95 33.79
CA ASP A 58 -1.29 30.60 33.33
C ASP A 58 -0.42 30.01 34.47
N ARG A 59 -0.11 28.71 34.37
CA ARG A 59 0.82 28.05 35.30
C ARG A 59 2.19 27.98 34.62
N PRO A 60 3.21 28.74 35.08
CA PRO A 60 4.55 28.78 34.47
C PRO A 60 5.40 27.50 34.69
N GLN A 61 4.77 26.36 34.96
CA GLN A 61 5.46 25.12 35.34
C GLN A 61 5.80 24.19 34.15
N LEU A 62 5.41 24.56 32.93
CA LEU A 62 5.85 23.89 31.70
C LEU A 62 6.76 24.83 30.92
N HIS A 63 7.99 24.98 31.40
CA HIS A 63 9.07 25.48 30.59
C HIS A 63 9.43 24.40 29.57
N VAL A 64 9.59 24.80 28.30
CA VAL A 64 10.35 23.99 27.34
C VAL A 64 11.72 23.81 27.97
N VAL A 65 12.09 22.57 28.30
CA VAL A 65 13.46 22.27 28.70
C VAL A 65 14.30 22.58 27.47
N GLU A 66 14.97 23.74 27.48
CA GLU A 66 16.03 24.01 26.52
C GLU A 66 16.98 22.82 26.58
N LYS A 67 17.28 22.25 25.41
CA LYS A 67 18.24 21.14 25.32
C LYS A 67 19.49 21.61 26.05
N PRO A 68 19.99 20.89 27.07
CA PRO A 68 21.21 21.34 27.74
C PRO A 68 22.30 21.47 26.68
N ASP A 69 22.87 22.68 26.54
CA ASP A 69 23.94 22.97 25.55
C ASP A 69 25.15 22.03 25.73
N ASN A 70 25.28 21.44 26.92
CA ASN A 70 26.24 20.41 27.24
C ASN A 70 25.59 19.02 27.27
N VAL A 71 25.12 18.52 26.13
CA VAL A 71 24.97 17.07 25.96
C VAL A 71 26.38 16.48 26.08
N ALA A 72 26.66 15.75 27.16
CA ALA A 72 27.96 15.13 27.38
C ALA A 72 28.35 14.31 26.14
N LYS A 73 29.37 14.76 25.40
CA LYS A 73 29.85 14.12 24.17
C LYS A 73 30.02 12.63 24.44
N ALA A 74 29.38 11.79 23.63
CA ALA A 74 29.44 10.33 23.79
C ALA A 74 30.88 9.81 23.79
N THR A 75 31.76 10.45 23.02
CA THR A 75 33.19 10.15 22.94
C THR A 75 33.97 10.40 24.23
N LYS A 76 33.44 11.22 25.16
CA LYS A 76 34.05 11.51 26.47
C LYS A 76 33.56 10.57 27.58
N GLN A 77 32.63 9.67 27.28
CA GLN A 77 32.05 8.76 28.27
C GLN A 77 32.99 7.55 28.48
N LYS A 78 33.03 7.03 29.71
CA LYS A 78 33.94 5.93 30.10
C LYS A 78 33.80 4.70 29.19
N TRP A 79 32.56 4.28 28.91
CA TRP A 79 32.28 3.13 28.05
C TRP A 79 32.88 3.25 26.65
N PHE A 80 33.05 4.47 26.12
CA PHE A 80 33.62 4.68 24.79
C PHE A 80 35.11 4.37 24.80
N ALA A 81 35.82 4.78 25.85
CA ALA A 81 37.22 4.43 26.06
C ALA A 81 37.39 2.92 26.27
N ASP A 82 36.53 2.30 27.08
CA ASP A 82 36.56 0.86 27.34
C ASP A 82 36.35 0.06 26.05
N LEU A 83 35.41 0.47 25.20
CA LEU A 83 35.10 -0.21 23.93
C LEU A 83 36.26 -0.07 22.91
N ILE A 84 36.91 1.09 22.82
CA ILE A 84 38.06 1.30 21.92
C ILE A 84 39.24 0.39 22.30
N GLN A 85 39.42 0.06 23.57
CA GLN A 85 40.52 -0.79 24.04
C GLN A 85 40.29 -2.29 23.80
N LEU A 86 39.08 -2.69 23.40
CA LEU A 86 38.77 -4.10 23.13
C LEU A 86 39.43 -4.59 21.84
N THR A 87 40.29 -5.61 21.97
CA THR A 87 41.00 -6.23 20.83
C THR A 87 40.46 -7.61 20.45
N ASN A 88 39.70 -8.25 21.34
CA ASN A 88 39.24 -9.65 21.26
C ASN A 88 37.84 -9.83 20.65
N ILE A 89 37.28 -8.82 20.00
CA ILE A 89 35.91 -8.86 19.46
C ILE A 89 35.82 -9.83 18.28
N GLN A 90 35.05 -10.92 18.44
CA GLN A 90 34.86 -11.97 17.42
C GLN A 90 33.45 -11.94 16.82
N GLY A 91 33.33 -12.18 15.50
CA GLY A 91 32.03 -12.24 14.83
C GLY A 91 31.53 -13.67 14.66
N ARG A 92 30.51 -14.09 15.43
CA ARG A 92 29.72 -15.31 15.16
C ARG A 92 28.23 -14.97 15.04
N LYS A 93 27.50 -15.80 14.30
CA LYS A 93 26.04 -15.64 14.11
C LYS A 93 25.35 -15.68 15.49
N GLY A 94 24.67 -14.59 15.87
CA GLY A 94 23.97 -14.46 17.15
C GLY A 94 24.78 -13.80 18.27
N GLN A 95 26.00 -13.32 18.02
CA GLN A 95 26.82 -12.56 18.97
C GLN A 95 27.07 -11.12 18.50
N TYR A 96 27.48 -10.24 19.41
CA TYR A 96 27.83 -8.86 19.10
C TYR A 96 29.17 -8.78 18.36
N GLY A 97 29.14 -8.86 17.03
CA GLY A 97 30.36 -8.87 16.23
C GLY A 97 31.02 -7.50 16.02
N ARG A 98 32.18 -7.54 15.36
CA ARG A 98 33.04 -6.39 14.99
C ARG A 98 32.29 -5.26 14.27
N ASN A 99 31.40 -5.59 13.34
CA ASN A 99 30.59 -4.61 12.64
C ASN A 99 29.62 -3.86 13.57
N ASN A 100 29.13 -4.51 14.63
CA ASN A 100 28.28 -3.84 15.61
C ASN A 100 29.11 -2.87 16.46
N ALA A 101 30.34 -3.24 16.82
CA ALA A 101 31.27 -2.36 17.54
C ALA A 101 31.65 -1.13 16.70
N LEU A 102 32.10 -1.33 15.45
CA LEU A 102 32.41 -0.24 14.51
C LEU A 102 31.22 0.69 14.29
N PHE A 103 30.02 0.14 14.11
CA PHE A 103 28.82 0.93 13.91
C PHE A 103 28.43 1.72 15.17
N THR A 104 28.54 1.12 16.35
CA THR A 104 28.25 1.76 17.63
C THR A 104 29.21 2.91 17.93
N LEU A 105 30.51 2.69 17.73
CA LEU A 105 31.53 3.74 17.84
C LEU A 105 31.32 4.85 16.80
N GLY A 106 31.04 4.50 15.54
CA GLY A 106 30.75 5.49 14.50
C GLY A 106 29.53 6.37 14.82
N LEU A 107 28.47 5.80 15.41
CA LEU A 107 27.32 6.57 15.88
C LEU A 107 27.65 7.49 17.06
N ALA A 108 28.55 7.06 17.95
CA ALA A 108 29.02 7.87 19.05
C ALA A 108 29.83 9.08 18.55
N CYS A 109 30.72 8.87 17.58
CA CYS A 109 31.46 9.93 16.90
C CYS A 109 30.52 10.92 16.20
N TYR A 110 29.55 10.42 15.43
CA TYR A 110 28.54 11.23 14.76
C TYR A 110 27.73 12.08 15.76
N SER A 111 27.21 11.46 16.83
CA SER A 111 26.43 12.17 17.87
C SER A 111 27.25 13.20 18.65
N SER A 112 28.58 13.06 18.67
CA SER A 112 29.52 13.99 19.32
C SER A 112 30.02 15.10 18.39
N ALA A 113 29.46 15.20 17.19
CA ALA A 113 29.83 16.15 16.14
C ALA A 113 31.30 16.04 15.67
N MET A 114 31.85 14.82 15.68
CA MET A 114 33.18 14.52 15.10
C MET A 114 33.08 14.47 13.58
N SER A 115 34.11 14.96 12.88
CA SER A 115 34.11 14.93 11.41
C SER A 115 34.17 13.49 10.89
N TYR A 116 33.76 13.28 9.64
CA TYR A 116 33.83 11.94 9.02
C TYR A 116 35.27 11.45 8.91
N GLU A 117 36.21 12.34 8.58
CA GLU A 117 37.64 12.03 8.43
C GLU A 117 38.26 11.64 9.77
N GLU A 118 38.01 12.43 10.83
CA GLU A 118 38.46 12.13 12.19
C GLU A 118 37.91 10.79 12.70
N ALA A 119 36.63 10.52 12.43
CA ALA A 119 36.00 9.25 12.81
C ALA A 119 36.54 8.07 11.99
N PHE A 120 36.92 8.29 10.73
CA PHE A 120 37.53 7.27 9.89
C PHE A 120 38.90 6.88 10.42
N ASP A 121 39.76 7.85 10.73
CA ASP A 121 41.10 7.61 11.25
C ASP A 121 41.05 6.86 12.60
N LEU A 122 40.17 7.29 13.51
CA LEU A 122 39.96 6.62 14.80
C LEU A 122 39.50 5.17 14.64
N LEU A 123 38.55 4.92 13.73
CA LEU A 123 38.04 3.58 13.50
C LEU A 123 39.02 2.69 12.73
N ASP A 124 39.89 3.26 11.91
CA ASP A 124 40.96 2.54 11.22
C ASP A 124 42.03 2.07 12.22
N GLU A 125 42.42 2.93 13.17
CA GLU A 125 43.29 2.56 14.29
C GLU A 125 42.65 1.46 15.14
N PHE A 126 41.39 1.63 15.54
CA PHE A 126 40.64 0.61 16.27
C PHE A 126 40.59 -0.72 15.50
N ASN A 127 40.27 -0.70 14.20
CA ASN A 127 40.18 -1.90 13.38
C ASN A 127 41.52 -2.61 13.20
N THR A 128 42.62 -1.86 13.19
CA THR A 128 44.00 -2.39 13.16
C THR A 128 44.36 -3.09 14.46
N ASN A 129 43.85 -2.60 15.59
CA ASN A 129 44.08 -3.18 16.92
C ASN A 129 43.25 -4.46 17.19
N LEU A 130 42.24 -4.77 16.37
CA LEU A 130 41.45 -5.99 16.50
C LEU A 130 42.27 -7.23 16.11
N GLN A 131 42.20 -8.29 16.93
CA GLN A 131 42.79 -9.61 16.63
C GLN A 131 42.30 -10.18 15.29
N GLN A 132 41.07 -9.82 14.90
CA GLN A 132 40.49 -10.16 13.61
C GLN A 132 39.93 -8.91 12.96
N SER A 133 40.74 -8.21 12.16
CA SER A 133 40.30 -6.98 11.49
C SER A 133 39.18 -7.21 10.47
N VAL A 134 38.37 -6.18 10.26
CA VAL A 134 37.34 -6.09 9.21
C VAL A 134 37.97 -5.49 7.95
N THR A 135 37.46 -5.84 6.77
CA THR A 135 37.97 -5.26 5.52
C THR A 135 37.70 -3.76 5.47
N LEU A 136 38.62 -2.97 4.92
CA LEU A 136 38.47 -1.51 4.81
C LEU A 136 37.15 -1.11 4.15
N ARG A 137 36.74 -1.83 3.08
CA ARG A 137 35.47 -1.60 2.38
C ARG A 137 34.24 -1.80 3.27
N GLU A 138 34.27 -2.78 4.17
CA GLU A 138 33.18 -3.03 5.11
C GLU A 138 33.13 -1.96 6.21
N MET A 139 34.30 -1.53 6.71
CA MET A 139 34.42 -0.44 7.68
C MET A 139 33.92 0.90 7.09
N GLU A 140 34.30 1.22 5.86
CA GLU A 140 33.82 2.43 5.19
C GLU A 140 32.29 2.39 5.00
N LYS A 141 31.73 1.21 4.68
CA LYS A 141 30.29 1.01 4.56
C LYS A 141 29.56 1.19 5.89
N THR A 142 30.11 0.68 7.00
CA THR A 142 29.50 0.85 8.33
C THR A 142 29.58 2.31 8.78
N LEU A 143 30.70 3.00 8.54
CA LEU A 143 30.86 4.41 8.87
C LEU A 143 29.93 5.31 8.06
N LYS A 144 29.82 5.10 6.74
CA LYS A 144 28.83 5.79 5.89
C LYS A 144 27.39 5.57 6.38
N SER A 145 27.10 4.38 6.88
CA SER A 145 25.78 4.08 7.44
C SER A 145 25.53 4.84 8.75
N ALA A 146 26.54 4.99 9.60
CA ALA A 146 26.45 5.78 10.84
C ALA A 146 26.24 7.28 10.54
N TYR A 147 26.99 7.83 9.58
CA TYR A 147 26.91 9.24 9.15
C TYR A 147 25.76 9.56 8.20
N SER A 148 24.89 8.60 7.90
CA SER A 148 23.72 8.81 7.03
C SER A 148 22.64 9.73 7.62
N GLY A 149 22.74 10.09 8.90
CA GLY A 149 21.73 10.87 9.64
C GLY A 149 20.47 10.09 10.00
N LYS A 150 20.34 8.82 9.56
CA LYS A 150 19.21 7.95 9.88
C LYS A 150 19.16 7.54 11.36
N TYR A 151 20.31 7.54 12.03
CA TYR A 151 20.48 7.10 13.40
C TYR A 151 21.03 8.26 14.25
N GLN A 152 20.44 8.48 15.43
CA GLN A 152 20.69 9.70 16.23
C GLN A 152 21.83 9.54 17.26
N GLY A 153 22.25 8.30 17.55
CA GLY A 153 23.31 8.03 18.52
C GLY A 153 23.47 6.54 18.83
N ALA A 154 24.51 6.20 19.57
CA ALA A 154 24.80 4.83 19.98
C ALA A 154 23.70 4.29 20.92
N ASN A 155 23.22 3.07 20.67
CA ASN A 155 22.21 2.43 21.51
C ASN A 155 22.87 1.76 22.72
N LEU A 156 22.39 2.09 23.92
CA LEU A 156 22.83 1.54 25.20
C LEU A 156 22.84 0.00 25.22
N GLU A 157 21.81 -0.64 24.68
CA GLU A 157 21.73 -2.12 24.65
C GLU A 157 22.91 -2.75 23.88
N PHE A 158 23.36 -2.10 22.80
CA PHE A 158 24.49 -2.58 22.01
C PHE A 158 25.82 -2.30 22.71
N ILE A 159 25.95 -1.15 23.38
CA ILE A 159 27.15 -0.82 24.18
C ILE A 159 27.33 -1.85 25.29
N GLN A 160 26.29 -2.09 26.08
CA GLN A 160 26.33 -3.07 27.17
C GLN A 160 26.58 -4.48 26.65
N GLY A 161 25.86 -4.88 25.60
CA GLY A 161 26.04 -6.21 25.03
C GLY A 161 27.45 -6.48 24.51
N ILE A 162 28.14 -5.49 23.93
CA ILE A 162 29.53 -5.63 23.49
C ILE A 162 30.46 -5.72 24.69
N LEU A 163 30.35 -4.80 25.65
CA LEU A 163 31.24 -4.78 26.82
C LEU A 163 31.09 -6.05 27.66
N GLU A 164 29.86 -6.48 27.96
CA GLU A 164 29.59 -7.73 28.71
C GLU A 164 30.13 -8.99 28.01
N THR A 165 30.19 -8.99 26.68
CA THR A 165 30.64 -10.15 25.92
C THR A 165 32.18 -10.26 25.86
N TYR A 166 32.89 -9.13 25.86
CA TYR A 166 34.32 -9.10 25.52
C TYR A 166 35.22 -8.46 26.59
N ASP A 167 34.69 -7.67 27.52
CA ASP A 167 35.44 -7.16 28.67
C ASP A 167 35.39 -8.17 29.82
N SER A 168 36.46 -8.94 29.98
CA SER A 168 36.56 -10.02 30.98
C SER A 168 37.00 -9.54 32.38
N GLY A 169 37.22 -8.24 32.58
CA GLY A 169 37.95 -7.73 33.75
C GLY A 169 37.31 -6.56 34.51
N ASN A 170 36.38 -5.84 33.90
CA ASN A 170 35.60 -4.83 34.61
C ASN A 170 34.17 -5.33 34.79
N GLU A 171 33.81 -5.66 36.03
CA GLU A 171 32.46 -5.29 36.44
C GLU A 171 32.37 -3.79 36.16
N MET A 172 31.63 -3.41 35.11
CA MET A 172 31.22 -2.02 34.99
C MET A 172 30.55 -1.72 36.32
N GLU A 173 31.21 -0.95 37.19
CA GLU A 173 30.50 -0.02 38.07
C GLU A 173 29.62 0.72 37.10
N HIS A 174 28.36 0.27 37.01
CA HIS A 174 27.47 0.64 35.94
C HIS A 174 27.63 2.15 35.77
N SER A 175 28.17 2.60 34.63
CA SER A 175 27.95 3.98 34.22
C SER A 175 26.45 4.04 34.09
N THR A 176 25.79 4.46 35.17
CA THR A 176 24.53 3.86 35.59
C THR A 176 23.65 3.73 34.38
N SER A 177 23.36 2.50 33.97
CA SER A 177 22.12 2.23 33.27
C SER A 177 21.11 3.05 34.06
N PHE A 178 20.52 4.09 33.46
CA PHE A 178 19.56 5.01 34.10
C PHE A 178 18.24 4.28 34.39
N ILE A 179 18.36 3.11 34.99
CA ILE A 179 17.45 2.04 35.31
C ILE A 179 18.30 1.25 36.30
N PHE A 180 18.48 1.62 37.58
CA PHE A 180 17.50 1.41 38.64
C PHE A 180 18.04 1.85 40.03
N SER A 181 18.60 3.05 40.19
CA SER A 181 19.03 3.53 41.54
C SER A 181 18.47 4.88 41.99
N ASN A 182 17.85 5.66 41.09
CA ASN A 182 17.09 6.85 41.49
C ASN A 182 15.59 6.57 41.40
N PRO A 183 14.76 7.05 42.35
CA PRO A 183 13.31 7.13 42.18
C PRO A 183 12.97 8.23 41.15
N GLY A 184 13.51 8.09 39.93
CA GLY A 184 13.35 8.99 38.81
C GLY A 184 12.24 8.48 37.88
N VAL A 185 11.30 9.38 37.60
CA VAL A 185 10.30 9.40 36.52
C VAL A 185 10.02 8.03 35.87
N ARG A 186 8.93 7.39 36.32
CA ARG A 186 8.32 6.23 35.66
C ARG A 186 7.89 6.64 34.25
N VAL A 187 8.75 6.43 33.24
CA VAL A 187 8.40 6.69 31.85
C VAL A 187 7.50 5.55 31.38
N PHE A 188 6.20 5.83 31.28
CA PHE A 188 5.24 4.90 30.70
C PHE A 188 5.58 4.66 29.23
N ARG A 189 6.06 3.46 28.91
CA ARG A 189 6.27 3.02 27.53
C ARG A 189 5.09 2.18 27.09
N LYS A 190 4.39 2.60 26.03
CA LYS A 190 3.34 1.79 25.42
C LYS A 190 3.99 0.58 24.75
N HIS A 191 3.89 -0.59 25.36
CA HIS A 191 4.36 -1.82 24.74
C HIS A 191 3.61 -2.09 23.44
N ARG A 192 4.34 -2.53 22.42
CA ARG A 192 3.77 -2.87 21.12
C ARG A 192 2.79 -4.04 21.30
N LYS A 193 1.52 -3.85 20.90
CA LYS A 193 0.53 -4.94 20.89
C LYS A 193 1.05 -6.17 20.12
N SER A 194 0.74 -7.37 20.61
CA SER A 194 1.02 -8.63 19.89
C SER A 194 0.43 -8.57 18.48
N ARG A 195 1.00 -9.29 17.51
CA ARG A 195 0.49 -9.22 16.11
C ARG A 195 -0.96 -9.68 16.00
N GLU A 196 -1.34 -10.67 16.79
CA GLU A 196 -2.69 -11.26 16.86
C GLU A 196 -3.74 -10.29 17.40
N SER A 197 -3.37 -9.41 18.34
CA SER A 197 -4.29 -8.45 18.98
C SER A 197 -4.42 -7.11 18.23
N ARG A 198 -3.82 -6.98 17.04
CA ARG A 198 -3.90 -5.75 16.23
C ARG A 198 -5.14 -5.79 15.34
N THR A 199 -6.16 -5.05 15.76
CA THR A 199 -7.35 -4.79 14.94
C THR A 199 -7.10 -3.63 13.99
N TYR A 200 -7.63 -3.73 12.77
CA TYR A 200 -7.58 -2.65 11.78
C TYR A 200 -8.93 -1.93 11.76
N SER A 201 -9.02 -0.79 12.44
CA SER A 201 -10.30 -0.09 12.68
C SER A 201 -10.90 0.57 11.43
N HIS A 202 -10.07 1.03 10.51
CA HIS A 202 -10.50 1.89 9.39
C HIS A 202 -10.72 1.14 8.07
N PHE A 203 -10.88 -0.19 8.10
CA PHE A 203 -10.91 -0.98 6.85
C PHE A 203 -12.00 -0.53 5.88
N ALA A 204 -13.21 -0.27 6.39
CA ALA A 204 -14.36 0.11 5.57
C ALA A 204 -14.22 1.51 4.95
N GLU A 205 -13.62 2.45 5.68
CA GLU A 205 -13.33 3.81 5.20
C GLU A 205 -12.38 3.75 3.99
N TRP A 206 -11.26 3.03 4.15
CA TRP A 206 -10.31 2.87 3.05
C TRP A 206 -10.87 2.11 1.85
N GLU A 207 -11.80 1.17 2.07
CA GLU A 207 -12.49 0.47 0.97
C GLU A 207 -13.39 1.44 0.19
N ALA A 208 -14.14 2.30 0.89
CA ALA A 208 -14.96 3.33 0.27
C ALA A 208 -14.12 4.38 -0.48
N ASP A 209 -12.99 4.81 0.09
CA ASP A 209 -12.09 5.77 -0.54
C ASP A 209 -11.51 5.23 -1.85
N LEU A 210 -11.08 3.95 -1.85
CA LEU A 210 -10.55 3.32 -3.04
C LEU A 210 -11.63 3.10 -4.11
N GLU A 211 -12.87 2.81 -3.74
CA GLU A 211 -13.99 2.75 -4.67
C GLU A 211 -14.29 4.10 -5.32
N ALA A 212 -14.35 5.17 -4.53
CA ALA A 212 -14.55 6.52 -5.03
C ALA A 212 -13.43 6.92 -5.99
N TYR A 213 -12.19 6.58 -5.66
CA TYR A 213 -11.05 6.81 -6.53
C TYR A 213 -11.16 6.07 -7.86
N ILE A 214 -11.54 4.78 -7.86
CA ILE A 214 -11.73 3.99 -9.08
C ILE A 214 -12.82 4.61 -9.96
N GLN A 215 -13.95 5.01 -9.38
CA GLN A 215 -15.07 5.62 -10.11
C GLN A 215 -14.67 6.94 -10.77
N ASN A 216 -13.88 7.78 -10.09
CA ASN A 216 -13.47 9.08 -10.61
C ASN A 216 -12.40 8.99 -11.72
N ASN A 217 -11.54 7.96 -11.67
CA ASN A 217 -10.42 7.82 -12.62
C ASN A 217 -10.72 6.90 -13.81
N LEU A 218 -11.86 6.21 -13.82
CA LEU A 218 -12.23 5.37 -14.95
C LEU A 218 -12.78 6.21 -16.11
N LEU A 219 -12.19 6.05 -17.29
CA LEU A 219 -12.75 6.61 -18.53
C LEU A 219 -13.98 5.81 -18.97
N HIS A 220 -14.89 6.47 -19.70
CA HIS A 220 -16.10 5.84 -20.21
C HIS A 220 -15.75 4.67 -21.15
N GLY A 221 -16.21 3.47 -20.81
CA GLY A 221 -15.95 2.24 -21.58
C GLY A 221 -14.71 1.46 -21.15
N GLN A 222 -13.87 2.01 -20.26
CA GLN A 222 -12.77 1.26 -19.65
C GLN A 222 -13.30 0.35 -18.53
N THR A 223 -12.74 -0.85 -18.39
CA THR A 223 -13.16 -1.84 -17.39
C THR A 223 -12.21 -1.92 -16.19
N PHE A 224 -10.91 -1.75 -16.42
CA PHE A 224 -9.86 -1.81 -15.41
C PHE A 224 -8.96 -0.58 -15.49
N LEU A 225 -8.58 -0.06 -14.33
CA LEU A 225 -7.52 0.94 -14.20
C LEU A 225 -6.18 0.22 -14.03
N GLU A 226 -5.19 0.59 -14.85
CA GLU A 226 -3.85 0.00 -14.78
C GLU A 226 -2.90 0.96 -14.07
N LYS A 227 -2.47 0.63 -12.85
CA LYS A 227 -1.49 1.42 -12.07
C LYS A 227 -0.61 0.54 -11.19
N SER A 228 0.56 1.02 -10.82
CA SER A 228 1.36 0.32 -9.80
C SER A 228 0.75 0.51 -8.40
N GLN A 229 0.99 -0.44 -7.49
CA GLN A 229 0.52 -0.33 -6.10
C GLN A 229 1.17 0.84 -5.33
N ARG A 230 2.33 1.34 -5.79
CA ARG A 230 2.98 2.51 -5.20
C ARG A 230 2.29 3.79 -5.63
N GLU A 231 2.07 3.96 -6.93
CA GLU A 231 1.32 5.11 -7.46
C GLU A 231 -0.08 5.18 -6.85
N LEU A 232 -0.78 4.04 -6.76
CA LEU A 232 -2.08 3.99 -6.08
C LEU A 232 -2.01 4.43 -4.62
N SER A 233 -0.98 4.01 -3.88
CA SER A 233 -0.78 4.40 -2.48
C SER A 233 -0.52 5.89 -2.33
N GLU A 234 0.25 6.48 -3.24
CA GLU A 234 0.56 7.91 -3.24
C GLU A 234 -0.64 8.77 -3.63
N GLU A 235 -1.41 8.36 -4.65
CA GLU A 235 -2.57 9.13 -5.11
C GLU A 235 -3.77 9.03 -4.16
N THR A 236 -4.01 7.85 -3.58
CA THR A 236 -5.12 7.66 -2.62
C THR A 236 -4.76 8.07 -1.20
N GLN A 237 -3.49 8.39 -0.92
CA GLN A 237 -2.96 8.62 0.43
C GLN A 237 -3.16 7.44 1.39
N ILE A 238 -3.50 6.25 0.86
CA ILE A 238 -3.65 5.02 1.64
C ILE A 238 -2.26 4.43 1.87
N PRO A 239 -1.86 4.08 3.10
CA PRO A 239 -0.58 3.42 3.35
C PRO A 239 -0.45 2.11 2.56
N LEU A 240 0.69 1.90 1.89
CA LEU A 240 0.92 0.74 1.01
C LEU A 240 0.66 -0.62 1.69
N ALA A 241 0.99 -0.77 2.97
CA ALA A 241 0.71 -1.98 3.72
C ALA A 241 -0.80 -2.24 3.90
N THR A 242 -1.56 -1.16 4.12
CA THR A 242 -3.02 -1.18 4.19
C THR A 242 -3.61 -1.50 2.84
N LEU A 243 -3.17 -0.83 1.78
CA LEU A 243 -3.65 -1.05 0.42
C LEU A 243 -3.49 -2.52 0.00
N LYS A 244 -2.31 -3.12 0.24
CA LYS A 244 -2.08 -4.54 -0.05
C LYS A 244 -3.02 -5.48 0.70
N LYS A 245 -3.32 -5.15 1.96
CA LYS A 245 -4.25 -5.93 2.78
C LYS A 245 -5.68 -5.77 2.29
N LEU A 246 -6.06 -4.54 1.93
CA LEU A 246 -7.35 -4.20 1.36
C LEU A 246 -7.58 -4.96 0.06
N LEU A 247 -6.67 -4.86 -0.91
CA LEU A 247 -6.75 -5.58 -2.20
C LEU A 247 -6.86 -7.11 -2.05
N LYS A 248 -6.38 -7.68 -0.95
CA LYS A 248 -6.47 -9.12 -0.65
C LYS A 248 -7.76 -9.52 0.07
N GLN A 249 -8.34 -8.62 0.88
CA GLN A 249 -9.47 -8.93 1.77
C GLN A 249 -10.81 -8.36 1.27
N SER A 250 -10.79 -7.28 0.48
CA SER A 250 -11.97 -6.63 -0.06
C SER A 250 -12.73 -7.59 -0.96
N LYS A 251 -14.03 -7.72 -0.74
CA LYS A 251 -14.92 -8.49 -1.64
C LYS A 251 -15.48 -7.63 -2.76
N ARG A 252 -15.41 -6.31 -2.63
CA ARG A 252 -16.03 -5.34 -3.55
C ARG A 252 -15.10 -4.94 -4.70
N ILE A 253 -13.78 -5.04 -4.48
CA ILE A 253 -12.74 -4.64 -5.41
C ILE A 253 -12.05 -5.90 -5.96
N ILE A 254 -11.93 -5.94 -7.29
CA ILE A 254 -11.16 -6.95 -8.01
C ILE A 254 -9.80 -6.34 -8.34
N SER A 255 -8.75 -7.09 -8.03
CA SER A 255 -7.40 -6.71 -8.42
C SER A 255 -6.63 -7.89 -9.01
N LYS A 256 -5.84 -7.61 -10.05
CA LYS A 256 -4.93 -8.56 -10.66
C LYS A 256 -3.61 -7.86 -10.95
N VAL A 257 -2.50 -8.47 -10.51
CA VAL A 257 -1.15 -7.96 -10.79
C VAL A 257 -0.65 -8.62 -12.06
N GLU A 258 -0.24 -7.82 -13.03
CA GLU A 258 0.40 -8.26 -14.26
C GLU A 258 1.88 -7.88 -14.28
N GLY A 259 2.73 -8.81 -14.70
CA GLY A 259 4.18 -8.64 -14.73
C GLY A 259 4.90 -9.06 -13.44
N LYS A 260 6.21 -8.77 -13.39
CA LYS A 260 7.10 -9.13 -12.27
C LYS A 260 8.05 -7.98 -11.93
N GLY A 261 8.34 -7.82 -10.64
CA GLY A 261 9.33 -6.85 -10.17
C GLY A 261 8.84 -5.40 -10.23
N ARG A 262 9.74 -4.47 -10.56
CA ARG A 262 9.49 -3.01 -10.50
C ARG A 262 8.50 -2.49 -11.53
N PHE A 263 8.27 -3.22 -12.62
CA PHE A 263 7.38 -2.85 -13.71
C PHE A 263 6.02 -3.56 -13.64
N ALA A 264 5.69 -4.18 -12.49
CA ALA A 264 4.42 -4.85 -12.32
C ALA A 264 3.28 -3.81 -12.23
N ALA A 265 2.31 -3.93 -13.13
CA ALA A 265 1.09 -3.13 -13.14
C ALA A 265 -0.02 -3.89 -12.39
N THR A 266 -0.88 -3.16 -11.70
CA THR A 266 -2.07 -3.72 -11.05
C THR A 266 -3.30 -3.23 -11.79
N LEU A 267 -4.05 -4.17 -12.35
CA LEU A 267 -5.39 -3.96 -12.87
C LEU A 267 -6.34 -3.93 -11.67
N ILE A 268 -7.01 -2.80 -11.46
CA ILE A 268 -8.02 -2.64 -10.40
C ILE A 268 -9.36 -2.21 -10.97
N SER A 269 -10.44 -2.76 -10.41
CA SER A 269 -11.80 -2.35 -10.72
C SER A 269 -12.76 -2.76 -9.61
N THR A 270 -13.97 -2.22 -9.61
CA THR A 270 -15.05 -2.59 -8.69
C THR A 270 -15.93 -3.67 -9.33
N ASN A 271 -16.45 -4.61 -8.56
CA ASN A 271 -17.36 -5.66 -9.05
C ASN A 271 -18.51 -5.10 -9.88
N ALA A 272 -19.11 -3.99 -9.43
CA ALA A 272 -20.23 -3.35 -10.11
C ALA A 272 -19.88 -2.94 -11.55
N ILE A 273 -18.72 -2.32 -11.72
CA ILE A 273 -18.23 -1.83 -13.03
C ILE A 273 -17.95 -3.02 -13.95
N VAL A 274 -17.29 -4.07 -13.44
CA VAL A 274 -17.00 -5.28 -14.23
C VAL A 274 -18.29 -5.94 -14.71
N VAL A 275 -19.29 -6.07 -13.84
CA VAL A 275 -20.59 -6.66 -14.17
C VAL A 275 -21.35 -5.81 -15.19
N GLU A 276 -21.40 -4.49 -14.98
CA GLU A 276 -22.04 -3.54 -15.90
C GLU A 276 -21.45 -3.63 -17.31
N GLN A 277 -20.12 -3.67 -17.40
CA GLN A 277 -19.42 -3.75 -18.67
C GLN A 277 -19.58 -5.13 -19.34
N ALA A 278 -19.63 -6.22 -18.56
CA ALA A 278 -19.94 -7.55 -19.08
C ALA A 278 -21.35 -7.62 -19.67
N ILE A 279 -22.34 -7.01 -19.01
CA ILE A 279 -23.72 -6.93 -19.50
C ILE A 279 -23.76 -6.12 -20.80
N ARG A 280 -23.12 -4.93 -20.84
CA ARG A 280 -23.03 -4.12 -22.05
C ARG A 280 -22.43 -4.89 -23.21
N HIS A 281 -21.31 -5.58 -22.99
CA HIS A 281 -20.66 -6.39 -24.01
C HIS A 281 -21.55 -7.55 -24.51
N ALA A 282 -22.31 -8.19 -23.62
CA ALA A 282 -23.25 -9.23 -24.02
C ALA A 282 -24.40 -8.67 -24.89
N LEU A 283 -24.90 -7.47 -24.56
CA LEU A 283 -25.95 -6.79 -25.32
C LEU A 283 -25.46 -6.35 -26.69
N THR A 284 -24.27 -5.74 -26.80
CA THR A 284 -23.69 -5.33 -28.08
C THR A 284 -23.45 -6.53 -28.98
N LYS A 285 -22.88 -7.62 -28.45
CA LYS A 285 -22.67 -8.85 -29.21
C LYS A 285 -23.98 -9.45 -29.73
N LYS A 286 -25.06 -9.39 -28.94
CA LYS A 286 -26.40 -9.83 -29.37
C LYS A 286 -26.95 -8.93 -30.48
N GLN A 287 -26.72 -7.62 -30.39
CA GLN A 287 -27.13 -6.68 -31.42
C GLN A 287 -26.34 -6.89 -32.73
N ASP A 288 -25.01 -7.02 -32.65
CA ASP A 288 -24.15 -7.30 -33.80
C ASP A 288 -24.56 -8.62 -34.50
N GLN A 289 -24.92 -9.65 -33.74
CA GLN A 289 -25.42 -10.91 -34.29
C GLN A 289 -26.76 -10.74 -35.01
N LYS A 290 -27.67 -9.95 -34.43
CA LYS A 290 -28.95 -9.63 -35.09
C LYS A 290 -28.72 -8.84 -36.38
N ASP A 291 -27.85 -7.84 -36.36
CA ASP A 291 -27.57 -7.00 -37.51
C ASP A 291 -26.91 -7.81 -38.64
N LYS A 292 -26.00 -8.73 -38.30
CA LYS A 292 -25.44 -9.70 -39.26
C LYS A 292 -26.51 -10.62 -39.85
N TYR A 293 -27.45 -11.10 -39.04
CA TYR A 293 -28.55 -11.93 -39.51
C TYR A 293 -29.52 -11.16 -40.40
N LEU A 294 -29.85 -9.92 -40.05
CA LEU A 294 -30.66 -9.02 -40.88
C LEU A 294 -29.98 -8.72 -42.22
N ALA A 295 -28.67 -8.46 -42.22
CA ALA A 295 -27.89 -8.28 -43.44
C ALA A 295 -27.92 -9.55 -44.32
N PHE A 296 -27.76 -10.73 -43.73
CA PHE A 296 -27.90 -12.01 -44.43
C PHE A 296 -29.29 -12.19 -45.05
N LEU A 297 -30.37 -11.92 -44.31
CA LEU A 297 -31.72 -11.95 -44.87
C LEU A 297 -31.91 -10.94 -46.01
N GLY A 298 -31.33 -9.74 -45.90
CA GLY A 298 -31.32 -8.74 -46.95
C GLY A 298 -30.71 -9.22 -48.27
N THR A 299 -29.67 -10.07 -48.20
CA THR A 299 -29.08 -10.67 -49.42
C THR A 299 -30.05 -11.60 -50.16
N PHE A 300 -30.97 -12.26 -49.46
CA PHE A 300 -32.00 -13.09 -50.10
C PHE A 300 -33.10 -12.25 -50.74
N SER A 301 -33.50 -11.13 -50.13
CA SER A 301 -34.47 -10.23 -50.76
C SER A 301 -33.91 -9.61 -52.02
N GLU A 302 -32.66 -9.16 -52.00
CA GLU A 302 -31.99 -8.59 -53.19
C GLU A 302 -31.82 -9.63 -54.30
N ALA A 303 -31.49 -10.88 -53.92
CA ALA A 303 -31.47 -12.01 -54.85
C ALA A 303 -32.85 -12.31 -55.46
N ALA A 304 -33.92 -12.27 -54.66
CA ALA A 304 -35.27 -12.51 -55.13
C ALA A 304 -35.74 -11.40 -56.10
N GLU A 305 -35.44 -10.14 -55.79
CA GLU A 305 -35.68 -9.00 -56.67
C GLU A 305 -34.92 -9.12 -58.00
N PHE A 306 -33.65 -9.56 -57.97
CA PHE A 306 -32.86 -9.82 -59.17
C PHE A 306 -33.47 -10.92 -60.05
N ILE A 307 -33.91 -12.04 -59.45
CA ILE A 307 -34.56 -13.13 -60.18
C ILE A 307 -35.90 -12.66 -60.77
N GLY A 308 -36.69 -11.91 -60.00
CA GLY A 308 -37.95 -11.31 -60.46
C GLY A 308 -37.73 -10.38 -61.65
N ALA A 309 -36.76 -9.48 -61.58
CA ALA A 309 -36.40 -8.59 -62.69
C ALA A 309 -36.02 -9.37 -63.95
N LYS A 310 -35.23 -10.46 -63.80
CA LYS A 310 -34.80 -11.33 -64.90
C LYS A 310 -35.93 -12.15 -65.52
N LEU A 311 -36.96 -12.48 -64.74
CA LEU A 311 -38.18 -13.15 -65.20
C LEU A 311 -39.13 -12.19 -65.94
N THR A 312 -39.16 -10.92 -65.55
CA THR A 312 -39.97 -9.88 -66.21
C THR A 312 -39.32 -9.24 -67.43
N SER A 313 -37.99 -9.29 -67.55
CA SER A 313 -37.27 -8.83 -68.74
C SER A 313 -37.24 -9.90 -69.83
N THR A 314 -37.96 -9.69 -70.94
CA THR A 314 -37.89 -10.52 -72.15
C THR A 314 -36.45 -10.61 -72.70
N PRO A 315 -36.07 -11.73 -73.35
CA PRO A 315 -34.67 -12.00 -73.68
C PRO A 315 -34.26 -11.20 -74.90
N THR A 316 -33.48 -10.15 -74.70
CA THR A 316 -32.65 -9.60 -75.77
C THR A 316 -31.21 -9.53 -75.30
N THR A 317 -30.44 -10.47 -75.84
CA THR A 317 -29.00 -10.40 -76.12
C THR A 317 -28.05 -10.24 -74.92
N SER A 318 -27.51 -11.39 -74.51
CA SER A 318 -26.12 -11.64 -74.12
C SER A 318 -25.18 -10.43 -74.21
N GLY A 319 -24.58 -10.02 -73.08
CA GLY A 319 -23.46 -9.07 -73.13
C GLY A 319 -23.03 -8.36 -71.85
N ALA A 320 -23.21 -8.93 -70.65
CA ALA A 320 -22.56 -8.34 -69.48
C ALA A 320 -22.16 -9.44 -68.48
N LYS A 321 -20.91 -9.86 -68.61
CA LYS A 321 -20.21 -10.71 -67.64
C LYS A 321 -20.31 -10.09 -66.24
N SER A 322 -20.99 -10.79 -65.34
CA SER A 322 -20.55 -11.04 -63.96
C SER A 322 -19.67 -9.96 -63.29
N ALA A 323 -20.24 -8.80 -63.00
CA ALA A 323 -19.65 -7.85 -62.05
C ALA A 323 -19.99 -8.19 -60.59
N ILE A 324 -21.03 -9.00 -60.36
CA ILE A 324 -21.60 -9.25 -59.02
C ILE A 324 -20.75 -10.22 -58.17
N LEU A 325 -19.87 -11.02 -58.80
CA LEU A 325 -18.98 -11.97 -58.09
C LEU A 325 -17.77 -11.32 -57.38
N LYS A 326 -17.59 -9.99 -57.46
CA LYS A 326 -16.47 -9.29 -56.80
C LYS A 326 -16.85 -8.61 -55.48
N GLY A 327 -18.13 -8.64 -55.07
CA GLY A 327 -18.62 -7.90 -53.91
C GLY A 327 -18.78 -8.70 -52.61
N LEU A 328 -18.52 -10.02 -52.62
CA LEU A 328 -18.62 -10.83 -51.40
C LEU A 328 -17.29 -10.78 -50.63
N PRO A 329 -17.30 -10.51 -49.31
CA PRO A 329 -16.11 -10.67 -48.49
C PRO A 329 -15.68 -12.13 -48.57
N VAL A 330 -14.40 -12.35 -48.87
CA VAL A 330 -13.73 -13.64 -49.16
C VAL A 330 -13.69 -14.59 -47.93
N GLY A 331 -14.58 -14.42 -46.96
CA GLY A 331 -14.45 -14.96 -45.60
C GLY A 331 -15.45 -16.02 -45.16
N ASP A 332 -16.50 -16.38 -45.91
CA ASP A 332 -17.42 -17.44 -45.47
C ASP A 332 -17.86 -18.35 -46.63
N SER A 333 -17.28 -19.56 -46.66
CA SER A 333 -17.45 -20.55 -47.74
C SER A 333 -18.86 -21.13 -47.83
N MET A 334 -19.72 -20.90 -46.84
CA MET A 334 -21.07 -21.48 -46.79
C MET A 334 -22.04 -20.82 -47.79
N GLY A 335 -21.90 -19.53 -48.06
CA GLY A 335 -22.78 -18.82 -49.00
C GLY A 335 -22.60 -19.29 -50.44
N HIS A 336 -21.35 -19.49 -50.87
CA HIS A 336 -21.04 -19.98 -52.22
C HIS A 336 -21.50 -21.42 -52.46
N GLU A 337 -21.47 -22.27 -51.44
CA GLU A 337 -21.96 -23.65 -51.54
C GLU A 337 -23.49 -23.71 -51.70
N VAL A 338 -24.24 -22.87 -50.99
CA VAL A 338 -25.70 -22.78 -51.10
C VAL A 338 -26.12 -22.27 -52.49
N TRP A 339 -25.40 -21.29 -53.03
CA TRP A 339 -25.66 -20.77 -54.39
C TRP A 339 -25.37 -21.81 -55.47
N ASN A 340 -24.28 -22.58 -55.36
CA ASN A 340 -23.98 -23.68 -56.27
C ASN A 340 -25.03 -24.81 -56.17
N LEU A 341 -25.54 -25.10 -54.97
CA LEU A 341 -26.63 -26.06 -54.75
C LEU A 341 -27.94 -25.59 -55.39
N LEU A 342 -28.29 -24.31 -55.26
CA LEU A 342 -29.47 -23.73 -55.90
C LEU A 342 -29.34 -23.72 -57.43
N GLU A 343 -28.18 -23.37 -57.97
CA GLU A 343 -27.96 -23.38 -59.42
C GLU A 343 -28.04 -24.81 -60.00
N ASN A 344 -27.49 -25.80 -59.30
CA ASN A 344 -27.56 -27.20 -59.72
C ASN A 344 -28.98 -27.79 -59.61
N THR A 345 -29.75 -27.41 -58.60
CA THR A 345 -31.15 -27.86 -58.44
C THR A 345 -32.09 -27.23 -59.46
N TYR A 346 -31.91 -25.97 -59.82
CA TYR A 346 -32.70 -25.34 -60.88
C TYR A 346 -32.32 -25.82 -62.29
N ARG A 347 -31.04 -26.14 -62.55
CA ARG A 347 -30.61 -26.72 -63.84
C ARG A 347 -31.14 -28.15 -64.04
N THR A 348 -31.12 -28.97 -62.99
CA THR A 348 -31.64 -30.35 -63.05
C THR A 348 -33.15 -30.39 -63.24
N ARG A 349 -33.90 -29.48 -62.59
CA ARG A 349 -35.36 -29.38 -62.80
C ARG A 349 -35.72 -28.94 -64.23
N ARG A 350 -34.98 -27.97 -64.78
CA ARG A 350 -35.19 -27.48 -66.14
C ARG A 350 -34.84 -28.52 -67.21
N GLN A 351 -33.87 -29.40 -66.96
CA GLN A 351 -33.58 -30.54 -67.84
C GLN A 351 -34.64 -31.64 -67.74
N ALA A 352 -35.17 -31.92 -66.54
CA ALA A 352 -36.25 -32.88 -66.35
C ALA A 352 -37.55 -32.45 -67.08
N ASP A 353 -37.93 -31.17 -66.98
CA ASP A 353 -39.13 -30.64 -67.63
C ASP A 353 -39.01 -30.61 -69.17
N VAL A 354 -37.81 -30.38 -69.72
CA VAL A 354 -37.57 -30.41 -71.17
C VAL A 354 -37.53 -31.85 -71.71
N SER A 355 -37.05 -32.82 -70.92
CA SER A 355 -37.08 -34.24 -71.31
C SER A 355 -38.45 -34.90 -71.24
N ALA A 356 -39.39 -34.34 -70.45
CA ALA A 356 -40.75 -34.84 -70.34
C ALA A 356 -41.69 -34.33 -71.46
N SER A 357 -41.31 -33.26 -72.17
CA SER A 357 -42.11 -32.68 -73.26
C SER A 357 -41.78 -33.21 -74.67
N ASP A 358 -40.73 -34.02 -74.83
CA ASP A 358 -40.29 -34.59 -76.12
C ASP A 358 -40.67 -36.07 -76.32
N THR A 359 -41.55 -36.61 -75.48
CA THR A 359 -42.19 -37.92 -75.69
C THR A 359 -43.71 -37.78 -75.69
N GLY A 360 -44.24 -37.38 -76.85
CA GLY A 360 -45.67 -37.29 -77.14
C GLY A 360 -45.92 -37.33 -78.64
#